data_AF-A0A536XAL6-F1
#
_entry.id   AF-A0A536XAL6-F1
#
_cell.length_a   1.000
_cell.length_b   1.000
_cell.length_c   1.000
_cell.angle_alpha   90.00
_cell.angle_beta   90.00
_cell.angle_gamma   90.00
#
_symmetry.space_group_name_H-M   'P 1'
#
loop_
_entity.id
_entity.type
_entity.pdbx_description
1 polymer ?
#
loop_
_entity_poly.entity_id
_entity_poly.type
_entity_poly.pdbx_seq_one_letter_code
_entity_poly.pdbx_strand_id
1 'polypeptide(L)'
;MSISLPQGMQINAPILPGFETILTLPALQLVAKLHRAFEPRRQQLLAARVERTKRLDAGERPDFLAETKYIRDGDWKVAPVPKALHCRRVEITGPVDAKMVINAFNSGADSYMTDFEDSNSPLWANQIQGQINLGQAIRRTLTLEQNGKTYKLNDKIATLQVRPRGWHLAEKHVLVDGQRVCGGIFDFALFM
;
A
#
# COMPACT_ATOMS: atom_id res chain seq x y z
N MET A 1 -20.31 -14.35 -8.73
CA MET A 1 -19.82 -13.39 -9.75
C MET A 1 -18.48 -13.91 -10.25
N SER A 2 -18.27 -13.99 -11.56
CA SER A 2 -17.01 -14.49 -12.14
C SER A 2 -16.13 -13.29 -12.50
N ILE A 3 -14.88 -13.27 -12.03
CA ILE A 3 -13.86 -12.30 -12.43
C ILE A 3 -12.92 -12.95 -13.45
N SER A 4 -12.47 -12.17 -14.44
CA SER A 4 -11.46 -12.63 -15.39
C SER A 4 -10.06 -12.41 -14.82
N LEU A 5 -9.25 -13.46 -14.83
CA LEU A 5 -7.88 -13.42 -14.32
C LEU A 5 -6.87 -13.37 -15.48
N PRO A 6 -5.75 -12.65 -15.35
CA PRO A 6 -4.65 -12.74 -16.30
C PRO A 6 -4.02 -14.15 -16.28
N GLN A 7 -3.36 -14.53 -17.37
CA GLN A 7 -2.67 -15.81 -17.48
C GLN A 7 -1.74 -16.05 -16.28
N GLY A 8 -1.79 -17.26 -15.73
CA GLY A 8 -0.94 -17.69 -14.62
C GLY A 8 -1.36 -17.16 -13.24
N MET A 9 -2.38 -16.30 -13.15
CA MET A 9 -2.88 -15.80 -11.87
C MET A 9 -3.93 -16.74 -11.26
N GLN A 10 -3.89 -16.88 -9.94
CA GLN A 10 -4.91 -17.57 -9.14
C GLN A 10 -5.29 -16.69 -7.95
N ILE A 11 -6.59 -16.65 -7.63
CA ILE A 11 -7.10 -16.00 -6.42
C ILE A 11 -7.82 -17.05 -5.58
N ASN A 12 -7.21 -17.42 -4.45
CA ASN A 12 -7.65 -18.46 -3.53
C ASN A 12 -8.38 -17.85 -2.32
N ALA A 13 -9.34 -16.97 -2.58
CA ALA A 13 -10.17 -16.33 -1.57
C ALA A 13 -11.57 -15.99 -2.10
N PRO A 14 -12.57 -15.84 -1.22
CA PRO A 14 -13.92 -15.44 -1.63
C PRO A 14 -13.92 -14.08 -2.33
N ILE A 15 -14.67 -13.98 -3.42
CA ILE A 15 -14.97 -12.71 -4.08
C ILE A 15 -16.31 -12.22 -3.53
N LEU A 16 -16.25 -11.33 -2.54
CA LEU A 16 -17.43 -10.74 -1.92
C LEU A 16 -18.06 -9.69 -2.86
N PRO A 17 -19.36 -9.37 -2.70
CA PRO A 17 -20.01 -8.34 -3.51
C PRO A 17 -19.25 -7.00 -3.47
N GLY A 18 -19.04 -6.39 -4.63
CA GLY A 18 -18.31 -5.14 -4.80
C GLY A 18 -16.81 -5.33 -5.05
N PHE A 19 -16.21 -6.50 -4.75
CA PHE A 19 -14.78 -6.74 -4.96
C PHE A 19 -14.40 -6.72 -6.44
N GLU A 20 -15.32 -7.08 -7.32
CA GLU A 20 -15.17 -6.99 -8.77
C GLU A 20 -14.87 -5.56 -9.27
N THR A 21 -15.19 -4.53 -8.50
CA THR A 21 -14.87 -3.13 -8.83
C THR A 21 -13.38 -2.80 -8.69
N ILE A 22 -12.66 -3.56 -7.86
CA ILE A 22 -11.21 -3.44 -7.65
C ILE A 22 -10.46 -4.53 -8.41
N LEU A 23 -10.93 -5.78 -8.33
CA LEU A 23 -10.33 -6.96 -8.95
C LEU A 23 -10.71 -7.07 -10.43
N THR A 24 -10.58 -5.96 -11.15
CA THR A 24 -10.82 -5.89 -12.59
C THR A 24 -9.65 -6.54 -13.35
N LEU A 25 -9.91 -7.04 -14.56
CA LEU A 25 -8.86 -7.64 -15.38
C LEU A 25 -7.66 -6.68 -15.61
N PRO A 26 -7.85 -5.39 -15.95
CA PRO A 26 -6.72 -4.47 -16.10
C PRO A 26 -5.91 -4.26 -14.81
N ALA A 27 -6.57 -4.13 -13.66
CA ALA A 27 -5.88 -3.98 -12.37
C ALA A 27 -5.06 -5.24 -12.04
N LEU A 28 -5.64 -6.42 -12.24
CA LEU A 28 -4.96 -7.70 -12.02
C LEU A 28 -3.82 -7.93 -13.03
N GLN A 29 -3.95 -7.45 -14.28
CA GLN A 29 -2.85 -7.44 -15.24
C GLN A 29 -1.68 -6.58 -14.76
N LEU A 30 -1.94 -5.41 -14.16
CA LEU A 30 -0.90 -4.58 -13.56
C LEU A 30 -0.21 -5.32 -12.39
N VAL A 31 -0.98 -5.94 -11.49
CA VAL A 31 -0.43 -6.79 -10.41
C VAL A 31 0.50 -7.87 -10.97
N ALA A 32 0.03 -8.63 -11.98
CA ALA A 32 0.82 -9.71 -12.59
C ALA A 32 2.09 -9.18 -13.26
N LYS A 33 2.00 -8.06 -13.98
CA LYS A 33 3.14 -7.42 -14.65
C LYS A 33 4.19 -6.96 -13.64
N LEU A 34 3.78 -6.29 -12.57
CA LEU A 34 4.70 -5.80 -11.53
C LEU A 34 5.32 -6.96 -10.74
N HIS A 35 4.54 -7.99 -10.41
CA HIS A 35 5.06 -9.18 -9.74
C HIS A 35 6.16 -9.84 -10.59
N ARG A 36 5.90 -10.14 -11.86
CA ARG A 36 6.89 -10.75 -12.77
C ARG A 36 8.15 -9.91 -12.93
N ALA A 37 8.02 -8.59 -12.97
CA ALA A 37 9.14 -7.68 -13.14
C ALA A 37 10.02 -7.57 -11.88
N PHE A 38 9.43 -7.56 -10.69
CA PHE A 38 10.12 -7.13 -9.46
C PHE A 38 10.29 -8.20 -8.39
N GLU A 39 9.53 -9.30 -8.45
CA GLU A 39 9.62 -10.39 -7.47
C GLU A 39 11.04 -11.00 -7.37
N PRO A 40 11.76 -11.28 -8.49
CA PRO A 40 13.12 -11.82 -8.39
C PRO A 40 14.05 -10.88 -7.61
N ARG A 41 13.95 -9.57 -7.85
CA ARG A 41 14.76 -8.57 -7.13
C ARG A 41 14.36 -8.48 -5.66
N ARG A 42 13.05 -8.56 -5.35
CA ARG A 42 12.57 -8.58 -3.96
C ARG A 42 13.19 -9.74 -3.18
N GLN A 43 13.19 -10.95 -3.76
CA GLN A 43 13.77 -12.13 -3.12
C GLN A 43 15.27 -11.98 -2.88
N GLN A 44 16.02 -11.44 -3.86
CA GLN A 44 17.45 -11.12 -3.67
C GLN A 44 17.68 -10.15 -2.51
N LEU A 45 16.86 -9.10 -2.39
CA LEU A 45 16.97 -8.12 -1.31
C LEU A 45 16.63 -8.72 0.06
N LEU A 46 15.64 -9.61 0.14
CA LEU A 46 15.30 -10.31 1.38
C LEU A 46 16.40 -11.28 1.80
N ALA A 47 17.00 -12.01 0.86
CA ALA A 47 18.18 -12.84 1.13
C ALA A 47 19.37 -11.99 1.60
N ALA A 48 19.60 -10.83 0.98
CA ALA A 48 20.66 -9.91 1.40
C ALA A 48 20.45 -9.37 2.82
N ARG A 49 19.20 -9.21 3.28
CA ARG A 49 18.92 -8.87 4.69
C ARG A 49 19.37 -9.98 5.63
N VAL A 50 19.11 -11.24 5.31
CA VAL A 50 19.56 -12.40 6.11
C VAL A 50 21.10 -12.42 6.20
N GLU A 51 21.78 -12.24 5.08
CA GLU A 51 23.25 -12.18 5.07
C GLU A 51 23.80 -10.96 5.82
N ARG A 52 23.10 -9.82 5.78
CA ARG A 52 23.46 -8.65 6.59
C ARG A 52 23.32 -8.96 8.08
N THR A 53 22.21 -9.57 8.49
CA THR A 53 21.97 -9.96 9.89
C THR A 53 23.08 -10.86 10.42
N LYS A 54 23.48 -11.90 9.67
CA LYS A 54 24.59 -12.79 10.06
C LYS A 54 25.90 -12.04 10.37
N ARG A 55 26.24 -11.02 9.56
CA ARG A 55 27.45 -10.21 9.80
C ARG A 55 27.31 -9.32 11.03
N LEU A 56 26.13 -8.73 11.25
CA LEU A 56 25.86 -7.94 12.45
C LEU A 56 25.96 -8.80 13.71
N ASP A 57 25.40 -10.02 13.67
CA ASP A 57 25.48 -10.98 14.78
C ASP A 57 26.92 -11.45 15.05
N ALA A 58 27.76 -11.51 14.01
CA ALA A 58 29.19 -11.79 14.11
C ALA A 58 30.02 -10.60 14.64
N GLY A 59 29.39 -9.48 14.99
CA GLY A 59 30.03 -8.32 15.61
C GLY A 59 30.24 -7.13 14.68
N GLU A 60 29.89 -7.21 13.40
CA GLU A 60 29.84 -6.02 12.54
C GLU A 60 28.84 -5.01 13.12
N ARG A 61 29.19 -3.72 13.14
CA ARG A 61 28.28 -2.65 13.56
C ARG A 61 27.82 -1.84 12.35
N PRO A 62 26.56 -1.35 12.31
CA PRO A 62 26.15 -0.42 11.28
C PRO A 62 26.98 0.85 11.33
N ASP A 63 27.50 1.28 10.18
CA ASP A 63 28.19 2.55 10.00
C ASP A 63 27.94 3.07 8.58
N PHE A 64 28.34 4.31 8.30
CA PHE A 64 28.22 4.91 6.98
C PHE A 64 29.08 4.18 5.95
N LEU A 65 28.47 3.82 4.82
CA LEU A 65 29.19 3.15 3.72
C LEU A 65 30.24 4.09 3.11
N ALA A 66 31.48 3.64 3.02
CA ALA A 66 32.57 4.40 2.43
C ALA A 66 32.35 4.62 0.91
N GLU A 67 31.89 3.58 0.21
CA GLU A 67 31.64 3.58 -1.23
C GLU A 67 30.60 4.61 -1.71
N THR A 68 29.72 5.07 -0.83
CA THR A 68 28.70 6.09 -1.15
C THR A 68 29.01 7.48 -0.58
N LYS A 69 30.24 7.71 -0.09
CA LYS A 69 30.64 9.02 0.45
C LYS A 69 30.44 10.16 -0.57
N TYR A 70 30.77 9.91 -1.83
CA TYR A 70 30.61 10.90 -2.91
C TYR A 70 29.14 11.37 -3.10
N ILE A 71 28.15 10.53 -2.76
CA ILE A 71 26.73 10.91 -2.79
C ILE A 71 26.41 11.86 -1.62
N ARG A 72 26.94 11.57 -0.42
CA ARG A 72 26.70 12.37 0.77
C ARG A 72 27.38 13.74 0.72
N ASP A 73 28.55 13.80 0.07
CA ASP A 73 29.32 15.02 -0.11
C ASP A 73 28.90 15.83 -1.36
N GLY A 74 28.04 15.26 -2.22
CA GLY A 74 27.62 15.89 -3.47
C GLY A 74 26.57 17.00 -3.27
N ASP A 75 26.57 18.00 -4.15
CA ASP A 75 25.54 19.05 -4.20
C ASP A 75 24.37 18.61 -5.08
N TRP A 76 23.38 17.97 -4.48
CA TRP A 76 22.17 17.54 -5.16
C TRP A 76 20.93 17.71 -4.27
N LYS A 77 19.76 17.74 -4.91
CA LYS A 77 18.45 17.80 -4.24
C LYS A 77 17.51 16.79 -4.89
N VAL A 78 16.50 16.37 -4.13
CA VAL A 78 15.38 15.60 -4.70
C VAL A 78 14.64 16.43 -5.76
N ALA A 79 13.87 15.75 -6.61
CA ALA A 79 12.99 16.42 -7.57
C ALA A 79 11.97 17.36 -6.87
N PRO A 80 11.43 18.37 -7.57
CA PRO A 80 10.47 19.32 -7.00
C PRO A 80 9.27 18.62 -6.33
N VAL A 81 8.96 19.04 -5.10
CA VAL A 81 7.83 18.49 -4.34
C VAL A 81 6.51 19.04 -4.91
N PRO A 82 5.48 18.20 -5.15
CA PRO A 82 4.16 18.67 -5.57
C PRO A 82 3.53 19.63 -4.56
N LYS A 83 2.78 20.64 -5.04
CA LYS A 83 2.15 21.67 -4.18
C LYS A 83 1.30 21.07 -3.04
N ALA A 84 0.61 19.96 -3.30
CA ALA A 84 -0.20 19.26 -2.30
C ALA A 84 0.60 18.75 -1.09
N LEU A 85 1.92 18.59 -1.22
CA LEU A 85 2.80 18.07 -0.18
C LEU A 85 3.69 19.16 0.46
N HIS A 86 3.50 20.43 0.12
CA HIS A 86 4.28 21.54 0.68
C HIS A 86 3.97 21.80 2.16
N CYS A 87 2.73 21.54 2.58
CA CYS A 87 2.29 21.70 3.97
C CYS A 87 1.96 20.33 4.57
N ARG A 88 2.76 19.88 5.54
CA ARG A 88 2.65 18.59 6.23
C ARG A 88 3.00 18.73 7.70
N ARG A 89 2.46 19.76 8.37
CA ARG A 89 2.78 20.08 9.78
C ARG A 89 2.16 19.07 10.73
N VAL A 90 0.96 18.58 10.39
CA VAL A 90 0.27 17.51 11.11
C VAL A 90 -0.19 16.46 10.12
N GLU A 91 0.18 15.21 10.39
CA GLU A 91 -0.24 14.05 9.61
C GLU A 91 -0.95 13.08 10.55
N ILE A 92 -2.14 12.62 10.15
CA ILE A 92 -2.86 11.58 10.88
C ILE A 92 -2.66 10.23 10.18
N THR A 93 -2.57 9.15 10.95
CA THR A 93 -2.46 7.79 10.43
C THR A 93 -3.68 6.98 10.85
N GLY A 94 -4.14 6.05 10.01
CA GLY A 94 -5.25 5.18 10.39
C GLY A 94 -5.55 4.08 9.38
N PRO A 95 -6.29 3.05 9.81
CA PRO A 95 -6.63 1.92 8.97
C PRO A 95 -7.57 2.33 7.82
N VAL A 96 -7.83 1.36 6.95
CA VAL A 96 -8.61 1.55 5.71
C VAL A 96 -10.11 1.29 5.88
N ASP A 97 -10.63 1.20 7.12
CA ASP A 97 -12.07 1.07 7.34
C ASP A 97 -12.81 2.39 7.01
N ALA A 98 -14.05 2.28 6.52
CA ALA A 98 -14.77 3.43 5.97
C ALA A 98 -14.94 4.57 6.98
N LYS A 99 -15.20 4.25 8.25
CA LYS A 99 -15.42 5.27 9.29
C LYS A 99 -14.12 6.01 9.60
N MET A 100 -13.03 5.26 9.79
CA MET A 100 -11.72 5.83 10.08
C MET A 100 -11.19 6.63 8.90
N VAL A 101 -11.39 6.17 7.66
CA VAL A 101 -11.06 6.93 6.45
C VAL A 101 -11.77 8.27 6.45
N ILE A 102 -13.09 8.31 6.67
CA ILE A 102 -13.86 9.58 6.70
C ILE A 102 -13.36 10.48 7.83
N ASN A 103 -13.22 9.95 9.04
CA ASN A 103 -12.81 10.74 10.20
C ASN A 103 -11.39 11.30 10.05
N ALA A 104 -10.45 10.51 9.52
CA ALA A 104 -9.08 10.92 9.30
C ALA A 104 -8.99 12.03 8.24
N PHE A 105 -9.72 11.88 7.12
CA PHE A 105 -9.82 12.93 6.11
C PHE A 105 -10.39 14.24 6.67
N ASN A 106 -11.40 14.14 7.56
CA ASN A 106 -12.09 15.29 8.14
C ASN A 106 -11.40 15.84 9.41
N SER A 107 -10.27 15.27 9.84
CA SER A 107 -9.63 15.59 11.12
C SER A 107 -9.06 17.01 11.22
N GLY A 108 -8.84 17.69 10.08
CA GLY A 108 -8.13 18.97 10.02
C GLY A 108 -6.62 18.83 9.91
N ALA A 109 -6.07 17.61 9.88
CA ALA A 109 -4.68 17.35 9.55
C ALA A 109 -4.35 17.83 8.11
N ASP A 110 -3.08 18.16 7.86
CA ASP A 110 -2.64 18.56 6.52
C ASP A 110 -2.65 17.33 5.58
N SER A 111 -2.32 16.15 6.12
CA SER A 111 -2.34 14.88 5.38
C SER A 111 -2.90 13.72 6.22
N TYR A 112 -3.38 12.70 5.53
CA TYR A 112 -3.84 11.43 6.10
C TYR A 112 -3.08 10.28 5.43
N MET A 113 -2.29 9.54 6.21
CA MET A 113 -1.71 8.28 5.78
C MET A 113 -2.66 7.13 6.08
N THR A 114 -3.34 6.65 5.03
CA THR A 114 -4.12 5.42 5.12
C THR A 114 -3.17 4.22 5.11
N ASP A 115 -3.54 3.18 5.84
CA ASP A 115 -2.62 2.14 6.21
C ASP A 115 -3.14 0.73 5.89
N PHE A 116 -2.44 0.06 4.97
CA PHE A 116 -2.63 -1.36 4.70
C PHE A 116 -1.64 -2.25 5.48
N GLU A 117 -0.75 -1.65 6.27
CA GLU A 117 0.32 -2.29 7.02
C GLU A 117 0.02 -2.36 8.54
N ASP A 118 0.81 -1.74 9.41
CA ASP A 118 0.87 -2.10 10.83
C ASP A 118 -0.43 -1.90 11.62
N SER A 119 -1.25 -0.90 11.26
CA SER A 119 -2.55 -0.65 11.93
C SER A 119 -3.72 -1.42 11.32
N ASN A 120 -3.48 -2.20 10.25
CA ASN A 120 -4.51 -2.94 9.54
C ASN A 120 -4.21 -4.43 9.51
N SER A 121 -5.06 -5.24 10.16
CA SER A 121 -4.99 -6.69 10.01
C SER A 121 -5.18 -7.06 8.54
N PRO A 122 -4.21 -7.74 7.88
CA PRO A 122 -4.23 -7.95 6.44
C PRO A 122 -5.12 -9.14 6.05
N LEU A 123 -6.35 -9.15 6.56
CA LEU A 123 -7.40 -10.02 6.08
C LEU A 123 -7.71 -9.69 4.62
N TRP A 124 -7.99 -10.71 3.81
CA TRP A 124 -8.38 -10.52 2.41
C TRP A 124 -9.48 -9.47 2.25
N ALA A 125 -10.50 -9.55 3.10
CA ALA A 125 -11.61 -8.61 3.08
C ALA A 125 -11.17 -7.17 3.39
N ASN A 126 -10.28 -6.97 4.36
CA ASN A 126 -9.80 -5.63 4.72
C ASN A 126 -8.96 -5.02 3.60
N GLN A 127 -8.12 -5.82 2.94
CA GLN A 127 -7.27 -5.34 1.85
C GLN A 127 -8.12 -4.88 0.66
N ILE A 128 -9.09 -5.69 0.21
CA ILE A 128 -9.93 -5.31 -0.93
C ILE A 128 -10.95 -4.22 -0.56
N GLN A 129 -11.61 -4.34 0.60
CA GLN A 129 -12.57 -3.33 1.06
C GLN A 129 -11.88 -1.98 1.31
N GLY A 130 -10.62 -1.99 1.78
CA GLY A 130 -9.84 -0.78 1.92
C GLY A 130 -9.64 -0.06 0.59
N GLN A 131 -9.31 -0.78 -0.48
CA GLN A 131 -9.19 -0.21 -1.82
C GLN A 131 -10.54 0.36 -2.32
N ILE A 132 -11.66 -0.33 -2.03
CA ILE A 132 -13.01 0.19 -2.32
C ILE A 132 -13.24 1.52 -1.58
N ASN A 133 -12.96 1.55 -0.27
CA ASN A 133 -13.18 2.74 0.56
C ASN A 133 -12.34 3.92 0.07
N LEU A 134 -11.07 3.68 -0.27
CA LEU A 134 -10.19 4.71 -0.83
C LEU A 134 -10.64 5.17 -2.21
N GLY A 135 -11.05 4.25 -3.09
CA GLY A 135 -11.59 4.58 -4.41
C GLY A 135 -12.85 5.44 -4.32
N GLN A 136 -13.73 5.17 -3.36
CA GLN A 136 -14.90 6.00 -3.08
C GLN A 136 -14.51 7.34 -2.44
N ALA A 137 -13.55 7.36 -1.53
CA ALA A 137 -13.10 8.60 -0.87
C ALA A 137 -12.46 9.58 -1.86
N ILE A 138 -11.61 9.09 -2.76
CA ILE A 138 -10.99 9.88 -3.83
C ILE A 138 -12.06 10.51 -4.75
N ARG A 139 -13.13 9.76 -5.05
CA ARG A 139 -14.26 10.23 -5.85
C ARG A 139 -15.31 11.01 -5.06
N ARG A 140 -15.09 11.20 -3.75
CA ARG A 140 -16.02 11.86 -2.81
C ARG A 140 -17.41 11.22 -2.76
N THR A 141 -17.49 9.91 -2.95
CA THR A 141 -18.73 9.12 -2.85
C THR A 141 -18.78 8.22 -1.62
N LEU A 142 -17.73 8.19 -0.80
CA LEU A 142 -17.71 7.40 0.43
C LEU A 142 -18.67 7.99 1.46
N THR A 143 -19.69 7.21 1.81
CA THR A 143 -20.66 7.51 2.88
C THR A 143 -20.84 6.31 3.78
N LEU A 144 -21.05 6.54 5.08
CA LEU A 144 -21.33 5.48 6.04
C LEU A 144 -22.53 5.87 6.90
N GLU A 145 -23.52 5.00 6.97
CA GLU A 145 -24.61 5.06 7.95
C GLU A 145 -24.28 4.16 9.13
N GLN A 146 -24.19 4.72 10.34
CA GLN A 146 -23.96 3.93 11.54
C GLN A 146 -24.59 4.59 12.76
N ASN A 147 -25.36 3.81 13.52
CA ASN A 147 -26.03 4.25 14.75
C ASN A 147 -26.89 5.52 14.55
N GLY A 148 -27.62 5.58 13.42
CA GLY A 148 -28.47 6.73 13.06
C GLY A 148 -27.72 7.99 12.66
N LYS A 149 -26.40 7.90 12.41
CA LYS A 149 -25.58 9.02 11.91
C LYS A 149 -25.00 8.71 10.53
N THR A 150 -25.11 9.68 9.64
CA THR A 150 -24.43 9.71 8.34
C THR A 150 -23.04 10.35 8.49
N TYR A 151 -22.01 9.63 8.05
CA TYR A 151 -20.64 10.13 7.91
C TYR A 151 -20.34 10.33 6.42
N LYS A 152 -19.80 11.51 6.08
CA LYS A 152 -19.36 11.87 4.72
C LYS A 152 -18.12 12.76 4.79
N LEU A 153 -17.41 12.86 3.67
CA LEU A 153 -16.27 13.77 3.56
C LEU A 153 -16.71 15.23 3.56
N ASN A 154 -15.90 16.10 4.16
CA ASN A 154 -16.04 17.54 4.10
C ASN A 154 -15.59 18.09 2.73
N ASP A 155 -15.87 19.36 2.44
CA ASP A 155 -15.40 20.01 1.21
C ASP A 155 -13.86 20.12 1.15
N LYS A 156 -13.26 20.40 2.32
CA LYS A 156 -11.82 20.39 2.55
C LYS A 156 -11.46 19.17 3.40
N ILE A 157 -10.60 18.34 2.85
CA ILE A 157 -10.07 17.12 3.48
C ILE A 157 -8.54 17.13 3.46
N ALA A 158 -7.94 16.32 4.33
CA ALA A 158 -6.49 16.08 4.34
C ALA A 158 -5.99 15.47 3.01
N THR A 159 -4.73 15.71 2.68
CA THR A 159 -4.09 15.10 1.51
C THR A 159 -3.82 13.61 1.77
N LEU A 160 -4.31 12.72 0.89
CA LEU A 160 -4.13 11.28 1.03
C LEU A 160 -2.68 10.86 0.77
N GLN A 161 -2.15 10.01 1.64
CA GLN A 161 -0.94 9.22 1.45
C GLN A 161 -1.30 7.75 1.73
N VAL A 162 -0.73 6.81 0.97
CA VAL A 162 -1.03 5.38 1.14
C VAL A 162 0.21 4.65 1.59
N ARG A 163 0.09 3.92 2.69
CA ARG A 163 1.12 3.01 3.18
C ARG A 163 0.77 1.57 2.79
N PRO A 164 1.47 0.99 1.79
CA PRO A 164 1.32 -0.42 1.46
C PRO A 164 2.07 -1.30 2.46
N ARG A 165 1.77 -2.61 2.45
CA ARG A 165 2.51 -3.60 3.26
C ARG A 165 4.01 -3.63 2.92
N GLY A 166 4.83 -3.88 3.94
CA GLY A 166 6.28 -3.98 3.79
C GLY A 166 6.73 -5.17 2.91
N TRP A 167 7.96 -5.07 2.37
CA TRP A 167 8.54 -6.04 1.42
C TRP A 167 8.58 -7.50 1.88
N HIS A 168 8.50 -7.77 3.18
CA HIS A 168 8.55 -9.11 3.76
C HIS A 168 7.18 -9.80 3.78
N LEU A 169 6.09 -9.05 3.63
CA LEU A 169 4.73 -9.58 3.65
C LEU A 169 4.32 -10.06 2.25
N ALA A 170 3.60 -11.17 2.21
CA ALA A 170 3.01 -11.73 1.01
C ALA A 170 1.48 -11.58 1.05
N GLU A 171 0.86 -11.36 -0.11
CA GLU A 171 -0.56 -11.55 -0.30
C GLU A 171 -0.82 -13.03 -0.57
N LYS A 172 -1.10 -13.77 0.50
CA LYS A 172 -1.19 -15.24 0.45
C LYS A 172 -2.35 -15.76 -0.41
N HIS A 173 -3.36 -14.94 -0.68
CA HIS A 173 -4.53 -15.33 -1.46
C HIS A 173 -4.29 -15.24 -2.96
N VAL A 174 -3.25 -14.53 -3.42
CA VAL A 174 -2.99 -14.31 -4.84
C VAL A 174 -1.68 -14.96 -5.25
N LEU A 175 -1.76 -15.84 -6.25
CA LEU A 175 -0.59 -16.43 -6.90
C LEU A 175 -0.44 -15.88 -8.31
N VAL A 176 0.79 -15.71 -8.77
CA VAL A 176 1.14 -15.51 -10.18
C VAL A 176 2.23 -16.52 -10.50
N ASP A 177 1.98 -17.36 -11.52
CA ASP A 177 2.90 -18.42 -11.96
C ASP A 177 3.31 -19.35 -10.80
N GLY A 178 2.36 -19.63 -9.89
CA GLY A 178 2.54 -20.48 -8.71
C GLY A 178 3.19 -19.80 -7.50
N GLN A 179 3.61 -18.54 -7.60
CA GLN A 179 4.27 -17.80 -6.52
C GLN A 179 3.34 -16.79 -5.86
N ARG A 180 3.41 -16.68 -4.52
CA ARG A 180 2.65 -15.67 -3.78
C ARG A 180 3.10 -14.26 -4.16
N VAL A 181 2.14 -13.39 -4.43
CA VAL A 181 2.42 -11.98 -4.75
C VAL A 181 2.92 -11.26 -3.50
N CYS A 182 3.87 -10.33 -3.64
CA CYS A 182 4.29 -9.45 -2.56
C CYS A 182 3.11 -8.55 -2.14
N GLY A 183 2.82 -8.47 -0.83
CA GLY A 183 1.74 -7.64 -0.30
C GLY A 183 1.89 -6.17 -0.71
N GLY A 184 3.10 -5.62 -0.60
CA GLY A 184 3.36 -4.23 -1.00
C GLY A 184 3.12 -3.95 -2.49
N ILE A 185 3.47 -4.90 -3.37
CA ILE A 185 3.18 -4.78 -4.82
C ILE A 185 1.66 -4.83 -5.05
N PHE A 186 0.96 -5.73 -4.37
CA PHE A 186 -0.48 -5.87 -4.48
C PHE A 186 -1.21 -4.60 -4.06
N ASP A 187 -0.89 -4.07 -2.89
CA ASP A 187 -1.53 -2.86 -2.33
C ASP A 187 -1.27 -1.64 -3.21
N PHE A 188 -0.03 -1.48 -3.68
CA PHE A 188 0.36 -0.43 -4.60
C PHE A 188 -0.38 -0.54 -5.93
N ALA A 189 -0.37 -1.72 -6.56
CA ALA A 189 -0.93 -1.91 -7.89
C ALA A 189 -2.45 -1.72 -7.94
N LEU A 190 -3.17 -2.08 -6.87
CA LEU A 190 -4.62 -1.90 -6.81
C LEU A 190 -5.03 -0.46 -6.47
N PHE A 191 -4.16 0.31 -5.83
CA PHE A 191 -4.41 1.72 -5.54
C PHE A 191 -4.23 2.61 -6.78
N MET A 192 -3.27 2.27 -7.65
CA MET A 192 -2.92 2.99 -8.88
C MET A 192 -3.98 2.84 -9.98
#